data_AF-A0A2T1DRF4-F1
#
_entry.id   AF-A0A2T1DRF4-F1
#
_cell.length_a   1.000
_cell.length_b   1.000
_cell.length_c   1.000
_cell.angle_alpha   90.00
_cell.angle_beta   90.00
_cell.angle_gamma   90.00
#
_symmetry.space_group_name_H-M   'P 1'
#
loop_
_entity.id
_entity.type
_entity.pdbx_description
1 polymer ?
#
loop_
_entity_poly.entity_id
_entity_poly.type
_entity_poly.pdbx_seq_one_letter_code
_entity_poly.pdbx_strand_id
1 'polypeptide(L)' 'PLWSTLSAVQQGRVYEVPGYWIGDGPIAANAVIDDLFKYLVETPQS' A
#
# COMPACT_ATOMS: atom_id res chain seq x y z
N PRO A 1 -5.56 22.04 2.41
CA PRO A 1 -4.76 21.27 3.40
C PRO A 1 -3.57 20.55 2.75
N LEU A 2 -2.42 20.49 3.43
CA LEU A 2 -1.13 19.99 2.92
C LEU A 2 -1.20 18.58 2.31
N TRP A 3 -2.04 17.70 2.84
CA TRP A 3 -2.22 16.34 2.32
C TRP A 3 -2.64 16.30 0.84
N SER A 4 -3.57 17.15 0.43
CA SER A 4 -4.09 17.19 -0.94
C SER A 4 -3.10 17.74 -1.97
N THR A 5 -1.96 18.29 -1.53
CA THR A 5 -0.91 18.79 -2.44
C THR A 5 0.12 17.72 -2.80
N LEU A 6 0.04 16.52 -2.20
CA LEU A 6 0.97 15.44 -2.49
C LEU A 6 0.60 14.74 -3.81
N SER A 7 1.61 14.51 -4.66
CA SER A 7 1.45 13.84 -5.96
C SER A 7 0.80 12.45 -5.83
N ALA A 8 1.21 11.66 -4.82
CA ALA A 8 0.63 10.34 -4.56
C ALA A 8 -0.88 10.41 -4.25
N VAL A 9 -1.33 11.44 -3.52
CA VAL A 9 -2.74 11.64 -3.19
C VAL A 9 -3.52 12.06 -4.43
N GLN A 10 -2.99 13.00 -5.21
CA GLN A 10 -3.64 13.49 -6.44
C GLN A 10 -3.77 12.39 -7.49
N GLN A 11 -2.83 11.45 -7.52
CA GLN A 11 -2.81 10.33 -8.46
C GLN A 11 -3.53 9.08 -7.94
N GLY A 12 -4.21 9.16 -6.78
CA GLY A 12 -4.93 8.02 -6.20
C GLY A 12 -4.03 6.85 -5.78
N ARG A 13 -2.72 7.09 -5.55
CA ARG A 13 -1.72 6.09 -5.18
C ARG A 13 -1.50 6.04 -3.67
N VAL A 14 -2.58 6.05 -2.90
CA VAL A 14 -2.54 5.90 -1.44
C VAL A 14 -3.45 4.73 -1.07
N TYR A 15 -2.88 3.77 -0.33
CA TYR A 15 -3.56 2.56 0.06
C TYR A 15 -3.55 2.42 1.57
N GLU A 16 -4.71 2.16 2.15
CA GLU A 16 -4.81 1.78 3.55
C GLU A 16 -4.39 0.33 3.71
N VAL A 17 -3.65 0.06 4.78
CA VAL A 17 -3.09 -1.26 5.05
C VAL A 17 -3.47 -1.74 6.45
N PRO A 18 -3.67 -3.06 6.68
CA PRO A 18 -4.05 -3.56 8.00
C PRO A 18 -2.89 -3.55 9.00
N GLY A 19 -3.22 -3.75 10.28
CA GLY A 19 -2.26 -3.66 11.39
C GLY A 19 -1.08 -4.65 11.36
N TYR A 20 -1.12 -5.70 10.53
CA TYR A 20 0.05 -6.60 10.39
C TYR A 20 1.27 -5.91 9.75
N TRP A 21 1.11 -4.73 9.15
CA TRP A 21 2.22 -3.91 8.64
C TRP A 21 3.17 -3.39 9.71
N ILE A 22 2.73 -3.34 10.96
CA ILE A 22 3.58 -3.04 12.13
C ILE A 22 3.91 -4.30 12.94
N GLY A 23 3.49 -5.48 12.46
CA GLY A 23 3.73 -6.75 13.12
C GLY A 23 5.07 -7.37 12.74
N ASP A 24 5.52 -8.31 13.57
CA ASP A 24 6.73 -9.08 13.37
C ASP A 24 6.44 -10.55 13.01
N GLY A 25 7.41 -11.20 12.37
CA GLY A 25 7.37 -12.62 12.04
C GLY A 25 6.97 -12.96 10.59
N PRO A 26 7.18 -14.23 10.19
CA PRO A 26 7.08 -14.65 8.78
C PRO A 26 5.65 -14.56 8.22
N ILE A 27 4.62 -14.71 9.05
CA ILE A 27 3.22 -14.59 8.60
C ILE A 27 2.90 -13.14 8.23
N ALA A 28 3.26 -12.18 9.09
CA ALA A 28 3.09 -10.76 8.81
C ALA A 28 3.90 -10.33 7.59
N ALA A 29 5.14 -10.82 7.46
CA ALA A 29 5.98 -10.55 6.30
C ALA A 29 5.36 -11.02 4.98
N ASN A 30 4.79 -12.24 4.95
CA ASN A 30 4.11 -12.75 3.75
C ASN A 30 2.86 -11.93 3.41
N ALA A 31 2.07 -11.51 4.42
CA ALA A 31 0.89 -10.68 4.19
C ALA A 31 1.25 -9.29 3.61
N VAL A 32 2.38 -8.70 4.02
CA VAL A 32 2.89 -7.46 3.41
C VAL A 32 3.28 -7.70 1.94
N ILE A 33 3.94 -8.82 1.63
CA ILE A 33 4.29 -9.15 0.24
C ILE A 33 3.03 -9.26 -0.63
N ASP A 34 1.99 -9.94 -0.13
CA ASP A 34 0.72 -10.10 -0.85
C ASP A 34 0.06 -8.73 -1.15
N ASP A 35 0.06 -7.80 -0.18
CA ASP A 35 -0.44 -6.44 -0.39
C ASP A 35 0.36 -5.67 -1.45
N LEU A 36 1.68 -5.81 -1.48
CA LEU A 36 2.52 -5.16 -2.48
C LEU A 36 2.19 -5.64 -3.89
N PHE A 37 1.98 -6.95 -4.09
CA PHE A 37 1.55 -7.48 -5.38
C PHE A 37 0.20 -6.94 -5.80
N LYS A 38 -0.78 -6.98 -4.88
CA LYS A 38 -2.14 -6.48 -5.12
C LYS A 38 -2.15 -5.01 -5.56
N TYR A 39 -1.45 -4.13 -4.85
CA TYR A 39 -1.57 -2.68 -5.05
C TYR A 39 -0.55 -2.09 -6.03
N LEU A 40 0.59 -2.75 -6.26
CA LEU A 40 1.69 -2.16 -7.05
C LEU A 40 2.04 -2.93 -8.32
N VAL A 41 1.71 -4.22 -8.41
CA VAL A 41 2.10 -5.08 -9.55
C VAL A 41 0.90 -5.44 -10.41
N GLU A 42 -0.17 -5.92 -9.78
CA GLU A 42 -1.36 -6.41 -10.49
C GLU A 42 -2.35 -5.30 -10.84
N THR A 43 -2.10 -4.06 -10.39
CA THR A 43 -2.95 -2.92 -10.71
C THR A 43 -2.62 -2.42 -12.12
N PRO A 44 -3.58 -2.42 -13.08
CA PRO A 44 -3.34 -1.90 -14.42
C PRO A 44 -2.92 -0.43 -14.35
N GLN A 45 -1.80 -0.08 -14.99
CA GLN A 45 -1.46 1.33 -15.20
C GLN A 45 -2.45 1.91 -16.22
N SER A 46 -3.41 2.69 -15.70
CA SER A 46 -4.34 3.52 -16.48
C SER A 46 -3.62 4.62 -17.25
#